data_AF-A0A9D2JYL2-F1
#
_entry.id   AF-A0A9D2JYL2-F1
#
_cell.length_a   1.000
_cell.length_b   1.000
_cell.length_c   1.000
_cell.angle_alpha   90.00
_cell.angle_beta   90.00
_cell.angle_gamma   90.00
#
_symmetry.space_group_name_H-M   'P 1'
#
loop_
_entity.id
_entity.type
_entity.pdbx_description
1 polymer ?
#
loop_
_entity_poly.entity_id
_entity_poly.type
_entity_poly.pdbx_seq_one_letter_code
_entity_poly.pdbx_strand_id
1 'polypeptide(L)'
;KPFHGKGYNTIAKNAFFAELFLELNIDTIYMRIRCENTRSKRACEKLPYTQLANDTRPQLFKQLNPTEKIYDLYEIPKDLFLLHYLRQDSIVAEQSFDSLEA
;
A
#
# COMPACT_ATOMS: atom_id res chain seq x y z
N LYS A 1 6.73 21.83 9.67
CA LYS A 1 6.97 20.87 8.56
C LYS A 1 6.04 21.24 7.39
N PRO A 2 6.53 21.85 6.29
CA PRO A 2 5.71 22.59 5.31
C PRO A 2 4.91 21.75 4.29
N PHE A 3 5.06 20.42 4.31
CA PHE A 3 4.42 19.49 3.36
C PHE A 3 3.43 18.51 4.02
N HIS A 4 3.24 18.60 5.34
CA HIS A 4 2.32 17.74 6.06
C HIS A 4 0.86 18.16 5.78
N GLY A 5 -0.02 17.19 5.50
CA GLY A 5 -1.46 17.42 5.31
C GLY A 5 -1.88 17.79 3.89
N LYS A 6 -0.95 17.95 2.94
CA LYS A 6 -1.23 18.36 1.55
C LYS A 6 -1.51 17.19 0.57
N GLY A 7 -1.78 15.98 1.06
CA GLY A 7 -2.05 14.82 0.21
C GLY A 7 -0.83 14.22 -0.54
N TYR A 8 0.33 14.88 -0.55
CA TYR A 8 1.54 14.41 -1.24
C TYR A 8 1.96 12.98 -0.90
N ASN A 9 1.73 12.53 0.34
CA ASN A 9 2.08 11.17 0.74
C ASN A 9 1.25 10.11 0.00
N THR A 10 0.01 10.44 -0.38
CA THR A 10 -0.84 9.54 -1.17
C THR A 10 -0.35 9.51 -2.63
N ILE A 11 -0.10 10.68 -3.22
CA ILE A 11 0.41 10.79 -4.60
C ILE A 11 1.76 10.08 -4.74
N ALA A 12 2.68 10.32 -3.80
CA ALA A 12 4.00 9.69 -3.80
C ALA A 12 3.91 8.17 -3.65
N LYS A 13 3.01 7.66 -2.79
CA LYS A 13 2.78 6.21 -2.66
C LYS A 13 2.22 5.60 -3.94
N ASN A 14 1.24 6.24 -4.55
CA ASN A 14 0.65 5.76 -5.80
C ASN A 14 1.70 5.71 -6.91
N ALA A 15 2.48 6.78 -7.10
CA ALA A 15 3.56 6.81 -8.08
C ALA A 15 4.61 5.72 -7.80
N PHE A 16 5.05 5.57 -6.55
CA PHE A 16 6.01 4.55 -6.14
C PHE A 16 5.51 3.13 -6.43
N PHE A 17 4.30 2.79 -6.02
CA PHE A 17 3.75 1.46 -6.26
C PHE A 17 3.47 1.21 -7.75
N ALA A 18 3.00 2.21 -8.49
CA ALA A 18 2.79 2.10 -9.93
C ALA A 18 4.09 1.77 -10.66
N GLU A 19 5.19 2.48 -10.38
CA GLU A 19 6.51 2.19 -10.95
C GLU A 19 6.93 0.74 -10.65
N LEU A 20 6.87 0.32 -9.38
CA LEU A 20 7.28 -1.03 -8.98
C LEU A 20 6.43 -2.14 -9.65
N PHE A 21 5.12 -1.96 -9.73
CA PHE A 21 4.20 -3.00 -10.24
C PHE A 21 4.09 -3.01 -11.77
N LEU A 22 4.04 -1.84 -12.41
CA LEU A 22 3.77 -1.69 -13.84
C LEU A 22 5.04 -1.65 -14.68
N GLU A 23 6.09 -0.99 -14.18
CA GLU A 23 7.33 -0.80 -14.94
C GLU A 23 8.36 -1.88 -14.60
N LEU A 24 8.55 -2.17 -13.32
CA LEU A 24 9.56 -3.13 -12.84
C LEU A 24 9.04 -4.57 -12.71
N ASN A 25 7.76 -4.81 -13.00
CA ASN A 25 7.13 -6.13 -12.97
C ASN A 25 7.33 -6.90 -11.65
N ILE A 26 7.33 -6.19 -10.51
CA ILE A 26 7.28 -6.82 -9.19
C ILE A 26 5.86 -7.35 -8.96
N ASP A 27 5.70 -8.58 -8.45
CA ASP A 27 4.37 -9.15 -8.20
C ASP A 27 3.86 -8.88 -6.78
N THR A 28 4.75 -8.74 -5.81
CA THR A 28 4.38 -8.54 -4.40
C THR A 28 5.44 -7.74 -3.67
N ILE A 29 4.99 -6.71 -2.94
CA ILE A 29 5.84 -5.93 -2.04
C ILE A 29 5.57 -6.36 -0.61
N TYR A 30 6.63 -6.67 0.13
CA TYR A 30 6.55 -6.98 1.56
C TYR A 30 6.97 -5.78 2.39
N MET A 31 6.22 -5.50 3.45
CA MET A 31 6.53 -4.46 4.42
C MET A 31 6.64 -5.04 5.82
N ARG A 32 7.71 -4.69 6.54
CA ARG A 32 7.84 -4.97 7.97
C ARG A 32 7.47 -3.74 8.79
N ILE A 33 6.62 -3.92 9.78
CA ILE A 33 6.24 -2.83 10.71
C ILE A 33 6.44 -3.33 12.13
N ARG A 34 7.18 -2.57 12.95
CA ARG A 34 7.35 -2.91 14.37
C ARG A 34 6.00 -2.96 15.06
N CYS A 35 5.78 -3.97 15.90
CA CYS A 35 4.52 -4.17 16.61
C CYS A 35 4.15 -2.97 17.50
N GLU A 36 5.14 -2.28 18.07
CA GLU A 36 4.97 -1.08 18.90
C GLU A 36 4.51 0.16 18.09
N ASN A 37 4.77 0.20 16.79
CA ASN A 37 4.45 1.35 15.96
C ASN A 37 3.00 1.31 15.47
N THR A 38 2.07 1.52 16.40
CA THR A 38 0.62 1.51 16.16
C THR A 38 0.20 2.50 15.08
N ARG A 39 0.88 3.64 14.94
CA ARG A 39 0.59 4.65 13.91
C ARG A 39 0.88 4.12 12.50
N SER A 40 2.05 3.50 12.30
CA SER A 40 2.40 2.92 10.99
C SER A 40 1.52 1.73 10.65
N LYS A 41 1.18 0.87 11.63
CA LYS A 41 0.23 -0.23 11.43
C LYS A 41 -1.13 0.27 10.96
N ARG A 42 -1.71 1.23 11.67
CA ARG A 42 -2.98 1.85 11.26
C ARG A 42 -2.91 2.54 9.90
N ALA A 43 -1.78 3.15 9.56
CA ALA A 43 -1.60 3.78 8.25
C ALA A 43 -1.50 2.74 7.12
N CYS A 44 -0.92 1.57 7.41
CA CYS A 44 -0.84 0.43 6.52
C CYS A 44 -2.22 -0.21 6.31
N GLU A 45 -2.95 -0.46 7.39
CA GLU A 45 -4.30 -1.04 7.38
C GLU A 45 -5.35 -0.15 6.71
N LYS A 46 -5.08 1.16 6.61
CA LYS A 46 -5.93 2.10 5.84
C LYS A 46 -5.79 1.96 4.33
N LEU A 47 -4.70 1.34 3.85
CA LEU A 47 -4.50 1.13 2.42
C LEU A 47 -5.29 -0.14 2.02
N PRO A 48 -6.25 -0.03 1.10
CA PRO A 48 -7.20 -1.12 0.78
C PRO A 48 -6.56 -2.30 0.04
N TYR A 49 -5.33 -2.14 -0.43
CA TYR A 49 -4.56 -3.14 -1.17
C TYR A 49 -3.50 -3.86 -0.31
N THR A 50 -3.54 -3.69 1.02
CA THR A 50 -2.57 -4.31 1.93
C THR A 50 -3.21 -5.44 2.72
N GLN A 51 -2.45 -6.51 2.96
CA GLN A 51 -2.88 -7.64 3.76
C GLN A 51 -1.85 -7.97 4.84
N LEU A 52 -2.32 -8.41 6.01
CA LEU A 52 -1.45 -8.93 7.06
C LEU A 52 -1.03 -10.35 6.67
N ALA A 53 0.28 -10.58 6.55
CA ALA A 53 0.85 -11.79 5.98
C ALA A 53 1.61 -12.66 7.00
N ASN A 54 1.42 -12.41 8.29
CA ASN A 54 2.03 -13.21 9.37
C ASN A 54 1.70 -14.71 9.22
N ASP A 55 0.45 -15.02 8.90
CA ASP A 55 -0.05 -16.40 8.82
C ASP A 55 0.01 -16.96 7.39
N THR A 56 -0.09 -16.11 6.36
CA THR A 56 -0.04 -16.52 4.94
C THR A 56 1.39 -16.78 4.47
N ARG A 57 2.39 -16.10 5.07
CA ARG A 57 3.82 -16.22 4.74
C ARG A 57 4.66 -16.59 5.98
N PRO A 58 4.38 -17.73 6.64
CA PRO A 58 4.97 -18.07 7.94
C PRO A 58 6.50 -18.23 7.87
N GLN A 59 7.05 -18.63 6.73
CA GLN A 59 8.50 -18.74 6.55
C GLN A 59 9.19 -17.37 6.58
N LEU A 60 8.67 -16.40 5.83
CA LEU A 60 9.19 -15.03 5.81
C LEU A 60 8.98 -14.34 7.17
N PHE A 61 7.82 -14.57 7.79
CA PHE A 61 7.52 -14.04 9.12
C PHE A 61 8.49 -14.57 10.19
N LYS A 62 8.84 -15.86 10.15
CA LYS A 62 9.85 -16.46 11.05
C LYS A 62 11.25 -15.91 10.78
N GLN A 63 11.63 -15.69 9.52
CA GLN A 63 12.92 -15.06 9.18
C GLN A 63 13.01 -13.62 9.70
N LEU A 64 11.90 -12.90 9.68
CA LEU A 64 11.79 -11.54 10.20
C LEU A 64 11.81 -11.50 11.74
N ASN A 65 11.34 -12.56 12.38
CA ASN A 65 11.16 -12.68 13.83
C ASN A 65 11.80 -14.00 14.36
N PRO A 66 13.14 -14.12 14.34
CA PRO A 66 13.81 -15.39 14.65
C PRO A 66 13.70 -15.81 16.12
N THR A 67 13.69 -14.84 17.04
CA THR A 67 13.67 -15.09 18.49
C THR A 67 12.32 -14.75 19.10
N GLU A 68 11.79 -13.58 18.77
CA GLU A 68 10.52 -13.07 19.30
C GLU A 68 9.80 -12.23 18.24
N LYS A 69 8.51 -11.98 18.47
CA LYS A 69 7.68 -11.18 17.57
C LYS A 69 7.96 -9.68 17.75
N ILE A 70 8.82 -9.13 16.89
CA ILE A 70 9.17 -7.70 16.86
C ILE A 70 8.41 -6.97 15.76
N TYR A 71 8.15 -7.64 14.65
CA TYR A 71 7.52 -7.08 13.46
C TYR A 71 6.27 -7.84 13.06
N ASP A 72 5.27 -7.11 12.59
CA ASP A 72 4.21 -7.63 11.73
C ASP A 72 4.66 -7.52 10.26
N LEU A 73 4.37 -8.57 9.50
CA LEU A 73 4.59 -8.66 8.07
C LEU A 73 3.30 -8.31 7.35
N TYR A 74 3.39 -7.36 6.43
CA TYR A 74 2.32 -7.02 5.50
C TYR A 74 2.77 -7.32 4.07
N GLU A 75 1.82 -7.63 3.21
CA GLU A 75 2.04 -7.79 1.77
C GLU A 75 1.10 -6.89 0.97
N ILE A 76 1.60 -6.37 -0.15
CA ILE A 76 0.84 -5.66 -1.18
C ILE A 76 1.01 -6.46 -2.48
N PRO A 77 0.02 -7.29 -2.85
CA PRO A 77 -0.02 -7.95 -4.13
C PRO A 77 -0.31 -6.96 -5.26
N LYS A 78 0.33 -7.17 -6.42
CA LYS A 78 0.10 -6.39 -7.64
C LYS A 78 -1.38 -6.30 -7.99
N ASP A 79 -2.08 -7.43 -7.98
CA ASP A 79 -3.49 -7.48 -8.37
C ASP A 79 -4.40 -6.61 -7.49
N LEU A 80 -4.17 -6.60 -6.17
CA LEU A 80 -4.95 -5.77 -5.26
C LEU A 80 -4.66 -4.29 -5.47
N PHE A 81 -3.39 -3.94 -5.71
CA PHE A 81 -3.02 -2.58 -6.05
C PHE A 81 -3.66 -2.14 -7.37
N LEU A 82 -3.55 -2.94 -8.43
CA LEU A 82 -4.12 -2.63 -9.75
C LEU A 82 -5.64 -2.48 -9.70
N LEU A 83 -6.33 -3.37 -8.98
CA LEU A 83 -7.78 -3.28 -8.80
C LEU A 83 -8.21 -1.98 -8.10
N HIS A 84 -7.41 -1.50 -7.16
CA HIS A 84 -7.64 -0.21 -6.51
C HIS A 84 -7.28 0.97 -7.43
N TYR A 85 -6.14 0.89 -8.11
CA TYR A 85 -5.62 1.92 -9.02
C TYR A 85 -6.61 2.20 -10.16
N LEU A 86 -7.10 1.15 -10.84
CA LEU A 86 -8.08 1.27 -11.92
C LEU A 86 -9.42 1.85 -11.46
N ARG A 87 -9.86 1.53 -10.23
CA ARG A 87 -11.06 2.14 -9.65
C ARG A 87 -10.89 3.63 -9.41
N GLN A 88 -9.71 4.08 -8.99
CA GLN A 88 -9.44 5.50 -8.82
C GLN A 88 -9.42 6.24 -10.15
N ASP A 89 -8.79 5.67 -11.18
CA ASP A 89 -8.74 6.27 -12.52
C ASP A 89 -10.15 6.41 -13.13
N SER A 90 -11.00 5.41 -12.94
CA SER A 90 -12.40 5.43 -13.41
C SER A 90 -13.20 6.57 -12.77
N ILE A 91 -13.04 6.76 -11.45
CA ILE A 91 -13.71 7.83 -10.70
C ILE A 91 -13.20 9.21 -11.14
N VAL A 92 -11.89 9.37 -11.36
CA VAL A 92 -11.32 10.64 -11.82
C VAL A 92 -11.77 10.98 -13.23
N ALA A 93 -11.86 10.00 -14.12
CA ALA A 93 -12.35 10.21 -15.48
C ALA A 93 -13.81 10.71 -15.48
N GLU A 94 -14.72 10.04 -14.75
CA GLU A 94 -16.13 10.45 -14.66
C GLU A 94 -16.30 11.86 -14.07
N GLN A 95 -15.58 12.20 -12.99
CA GLN A 95 -15.62 13.55 -12.40
C GLN A 95 -15.11 14.64 -13.34
N SER A 96 -14.15 14.31 -14.20
CA SER A 96 -13.60 15.23 -15.20
C SER A 96 -14.60 15.50 -16.32
N PHE A 97 -15.40 14.51 -16.71
CA PHE A 97 -16.46 14.64 -17.70
C PHE A 97 -17.63 15.50 -17.18
N ASP A 98 -18.11 15.25 -15.96
CA ASP A 98 -19.22 16.02 -15.34
C ASP A 98 -18.87 17.50 -15.15
N SER A 99 -17.59 17.83 -14.95
CA SER A 99 -17.13 19.22 -14.76
C SER A 99 -17.06 20.03 -16.05
N LEU A 100 -17.10 19.38 -17.21
CA LEU A 100 -17.07 20.03 -18.53
C LEU A 100 -18.47 20.29 -19.09
N GLU A 101 -19.51 19.66 -18.53
CA GLU A 101 -20.91 19.84 -18.95
C GLU A 101 -21.70 20.86 -18.09
N ALA A 102 -21.07 21.49 -17.10
CA ALA A 102 -21.67 22.51 -16.21
C ALA A 102 -21.15 23.92 -16.47
#